data_AF-A0A7Z0CL46-F1
#
_entry.id   AF-A0A7Z0CL46-F1
#
_cell.length_a   1.000
_cell.length_b   1.000
_cell.length_c   1.000
_cell.angle_alpha   90.00
_cell.angle_beta   90.00
_cell.angle_gamma   90.00
#
_symmetry.space_group_name_H-M   'P 1'
#
loop_
_entity.id
_entity.type
_entity.pdbx_description
1 polymer ?
#
loop_
_entity_poly.entity_id
_entity_poly.type
_entity_poly.pdbx_seq_one_letter_code
_entity_poly.pdbx_strand_id
1 'polypeptide(L)'
;MKLSLRSMRLLAVTPLLAAALAGCGSSDDEKEAAGEPLVGTFKLDPGHCDAKGATGSYFRMIQPGGTVEKGGYFLNPDSKCPDQSFSVAVAGSDGGLRTGEFQPGPDPAFNKRGDALAAQITKPGTFTAIKFAISTPSVDPGTGEKLPKPEIRNDDGELSGQLTAWTAGWNNLYFNQGSPKPDGSTKGLTTPVSGTYDEESGHFELTWSSTIAGGPFDRFSGYWHLEGTFVPAT
;
A
#
# COMPACT_ATOMS: atom_id res chain seq x y z
N MET A 1 45.42 -54.36 -20.76
CA MET A 1 45.10 -55.38 -21.80
C MET A 1 44.35 -56.52 -21.12
N LYS A 2 43.17 -56.87 -21.66
CA LYS A 2 42.31 -58.04 -21.40
C LYS A 2 41.36 -58.04 -20.17
N LEU A 3 40.08 -57.83 -20.51
CA LEU A 3 38.86 -58.31 -19.86
C LEU A 3 38.91 -59.83 -19.58
N SER A 4 38.24 -60.32 -18.53
CA SER A 4 36.88 -60.89 -18.67
C SER A 4 36.46 -61.77 -17.48
N LEU A 5 35.15 -61.70 -17.24
CA LEU A 5 34.24 -62.30 -16.27
C LEU A 5 34.47 -63.76 -15.84
N ARG A 6 34.07 -64.04 -14.58
CA ARG A 6 33.29 -65.24 -14.24
C ARG A 6 32.22 -64.93 -13.19
N SER A 7 30.98 -65.17 -13.57
CA SER A 7 29.80 -65.25 -12.71
C SER A 7 29.66 -66.68 -12.16
N MET A 8 29.26 -66.88 -10.90
CA MET A 8 28.18 -67.81 -10.50
C MET A 8 27.85 -67.68 -9.00
N ARG A 9 26.56 -67.87 -8.70
CA ARG A 9 25.80 -67.62 -7.47
C ARG A 9 25.96 -68.72 -6.40
N LEU A 10 25.65 -68.41 -5.12
CA LEU A 10 24.51 -68.98 -4.37
C LEU A 10 24.39 -68.39 -2.94
N LEU A 11 23.17 -67.96 -2.57
CA LEU A 11 22.41 -68.09 -1.31
C LEU A 11 23.15 -67.97 0.06
N ALA A 12 22.70 -67.27 1.11
CA ALA A 12 21.34 -66.98 1.58
C ALA A 12 21.33 -66.01 2.80
N VAL A 13 20.11 -65.56 3.15
CA VAL A 13 19.60 -65.11 4.47
C VAL A 13 19.89 -63.67 4.95
N THR A 14 18.86 -62.83 4.84
CA THR A 14 18.59 -61.58 5.59
C THR A 14 18.07 -61.90 7.01
N PRO A 15 18.26 -61.03 8.03
CA PRO A 15 17.34 -59.90 8.18
C PRO A 15 17.88 -58.58 8.76
N LEU A 16 17.18 -57.51 8.33
CA LEU A 16 16.77 -56.29 9.04
C LEU A 16 17.79 -55.52 9.90
N LEU A 17 18.09 -54.29 9.46
CA LEU A 17 17.63 -53.06 10.12
C LEU A 17 17.80 -51.89 9.13
N ALA A 18 16.70 -51.41 8.52
CA ALA A 18 16.71 -50.17 7.75
C ALA A 18 16.03 -49.09 8.61
N ALA A 19 16.83 -48.14 9.11
CA ALA A 19 16.33 -46.95 9.75
C ALA A 19 15.60 -46.10 8.70
N ALA A 20 14.29 -45.95 8.86
CA ALA A 20 13.52 -44.95 8.14
C ALA A 20 13.88 -43.57 8.71
N LEU A 21 14.63 -42.78 7.94
CA LEU A 21 14.73 -41.34 8.17
C LEU A 21 13.38 -40.74 7.79
N ALA A 22 12.56 -40.48 8.80
CA ALA A 22 11.38 -39.64 8.68
C ALA A 22 11.84 -38.23 8.26
N GLY A 23 11.57 -37.89 7.00
CA GLY A 23 11.73 -36.52 6.51
C GLY A 23 10.78 -35.61 7.25
N CYS A 24 11.32 -34.79 8.14
CA CYS A 24 10.61 -33.61 8.65
C CYS A 24 10.63 -32.57 7.53
N GLY A 25 9.63 -32.63 6.65
CA GLY A 25 9.26 -31.49 5.84
C GLY A 25 8.54 -30.49 6.73
N SER A 26 9.27 -29.53 7.29
CA SER A 26 8.68 -28.28 7.75
C SER A 26 8.28 -27.49 6.52
N SER A 27 7.07 -27.73 6.02
CA SER A 27 6.35 -26.73 5.26
C SER A 27 5.88 -25.68 6.27
N ASP A 28 6.59 -24.56 6.32
CA ASP A 28 6.03 -23.33 6.87
C ASP A 28 4.80 -23.02 6.02
N ASP A 29 3.61 -23.37 6.53
CA ASP A 29 2.35 -22.90 5.98
C ASP A 29 2.36 -21.38 6.10
N GLU A 30 2.74 -20.69 5.02
CA GLU A 30 2.44 -19.28 4.83
C GLU A 30 0.94 -19.13 5.05
N LYS A 31 0.56 -18.56 6.21
CA LYS A 31 -0.83 -18.29 6.53
C LYS A 31 -1.39 -17.44 5.39
N GLU A 32 -2.23 -18.04 4.57
CA GLU A 32 -2.92 -17.37 3.47
C GLU A 32 -3.55 -16.10 4.03
N ALA A 33 -3.29 -14.96 3.38
CA ALA A 33 -3.84 -13.69 3.81
C ALA A 33 -5.37 -13.85 3.89
N ALA A 34 -5.95 -13.57 5.06
CA ALA A 34 -7.38 -13.77 5.30
C ALA A 34 -8.23 -12.87 4.37
N GLY A 35 -9.48 -13.28 4.12
CA GLY A 35 -10.44 -12.54 3.30
C GLY A 35 -10.33 -12.74 1.78
N GLU A 36 -11.36 -12.34 1.05
CA GLU A 36 -11.42 -12.34 -0.41
C GLU A 36 -10.67 -11.13 -0.98
N PRO A 37 -9.79 -11.29 -1.99
CA PRO A 37 -9.15 -10.15 -2.65
C PRO A 37 -10.18 -9.32 -3.44
N LEU A 38 -10.29 -8.03 -3.11
CA LEU A 38 -11.10 -7.08 -3.86
C LEU A 38 -10.30 -6.53 -5.03
N VAL A 39 -10.45 -7.12 -6.22
CA VAL A 39 -9.80 -6.69 -7.46
C VAL A 39 -10.74 -5.80 -8.26
N GLY A 40 -10.41 -4.52 -8.38
CA GLY A 40 -11.28 -3.54 -9.03
C GLY A 40 -10.86 -2.11 -8.75
N THR A 41 -11.84 -1.21 -8.76
CA THR A 41 -11.65 0.21 -8.45
C THR A 41 -12.36 0.57 -7.15
N PHE A 42 -11.59 1.03 -6.17
CA PHE A 42 -12.06 1.76 -4.99
C PHE A 42 -12.33 3.20 -5.42
N LYS A 43 -13.55 3.47 -5.91
CA LYS A 43 -13.94 4.82 -6.34
C LYS A 43 -14.01 5.72 -5.12
N LEU A 44 -13.39 6.89 -5.21
CA LEU A 44 -13.28 7.81 -4.08
C LEU A 44 -14.44 8.79 -4.07
N ASP A 45 -15.13 8.85 -2.93
CA ASP A 45 -16.00 9.96 -2.63
C ASP A 45 -15.17 11.23 -2.38
N PRO A 46 -15.60 12.36 -2.96
CA PRO A 46 -14.89 13.61 -2.78
C PRO A 46 -14.89 14.01 -1.29
N GLY A 47 -13.71 14.41 -0.81
CA GLY A 47 -13.55 14.92 0.53
C GLY A 47 -14.28 16.24 0.71
N HIS A 48 -15.01 16.35 1.81
CA HIS A 48 -15.69 17.56 2.26
C HIS A 48 -15.28 17.86 3.69
N CYS A 49 -15.31 19.13 4.08
CA CYS A 49 -14.95 19.53 5.43
C CYS A 49 -15.75 20.74 5.89
N ASP A 50 -16.04 20.75 7.18
CA ASP A 50 -16.71 21.83 7.88
C ASP A 50 -16.08 22.04 9.26
N ALA A 51 -16.78 22.74 10.16
CA ALA A 51 -16.29 22.99 11.52
C ALA A 51 -16.26 21.73 12.42
N LYS A 52 -16.88 20.62 12.00
CA LYS A 52 -16.97 19.36 12.75
C LYS A 52 -15.92 18.35 12.32
N GLY A 53 -15.34 18.49 11.13
CA GLY A 53 -14.30 17.60 10.63
C GLY A 53 -14.32 17.49 9.12
N ALA A 54 -13.80 16.36 8.61
CA ALA A 54 -13.88 16.00 7.20
C ALA A 54 -14.57 14.65 7.01
N THR A 55 -15.28 14.50 5.90
CA THR A 55 -15.85 13.25 5.39
C THR A 55 -15.36 13.01 3.97
N GLY A 56 -15.57 11.82 3.41
CA GLY A 56 -15.01 11.44 2.13
C GLY A 56 -13.50 11.24 2.22
N SER A 57 -12.83 11.25 1.08
CA SER A 57 -11.38 11.00 1.05
C SER A 57 -10.53 12.21 1.46
N TYR A 58 -9.54 12.02 2.33
CA TYR A 58 -8.61 13.09 2.73
C TYR A 58 -7.25 12.57 3.20
N PHE A 59 -6.31 13.52 3.28
CA PHE A 59 -4.98 13.35 3.83
C PHE A 59 -4.75 14.33 4.98
N ARG A 60 -4.02 13.89 6.00
CA ARG A 60 -3.45 14.76 7.04
C ARG A 60 -1.98 14.43 7.21
N MET A 61 -1.14 15.44 7.38
CA MET A 61 0.28 15.22 7.68
C MET A 61 0.53 15.41 9.18
N ILE A 62 1.17 14.44 9.80
CA ILE A 62 1.52 14.40 11.23
C ILE A 62 2.99 14.82 11.36
N GLN A 63 3.23 15.78 12.24
CA GLN A 63 4.58 16.25 12.56
C GLN A 63 5.33 15.22 13.42
N PRO A 64 6.68 15.22 13.41
CA PRO A 64 7.46 14.37 14.31
C PRO A 64 7.03 14.56 15.77
N GLY A 65 6.69 13.45 16.43
CA GLY A 65 6.20 13.44 17.82
C GLY A 65 4.68 13.55 17.99
N GLY A 66 3.92 13.78 16.91
CA GLY A 66 2.46 13.67 16.90
C GLY A 66 1.96 12.23 16.81
N THR A 67 0.65 12.03 16.91
CA THR A 67 -0.05 10.75 16.62
C THR A 67 -1.39 11.01 15.94
N VAL A 68 -2.02 9.96 15.39
CA VAL A 68 -3.36 10.08 14.79
C VAL A 68 -4.39 10.54 15.83
N GLU A 69 -4.34 9.95 17.04
CA GLU A 69 -5.33 10.16 18.09
C GLU A 69 -5.11 11.48 18.85
N LYS A 70 -3.85 11.83 19.12
CA LYS A 70 -3.49 13.01 19.93
C LYS A 70 -3.23 14.26 19.08
N GLY A 71 -3.07 14.09 17.77
CA GLY A 71 -2.77 15.17 16.85
C GLY A 71 -1.29 15.55 16.82
N GLY A 72 -1.01 16.85 16.65
CA GLY A 72 0.30 17.31 16.17
C GLY A 72 0.34 17.33 14.64
N TYR A 73 -0.75 17.75 14.02
CA TYR A 73 -0.87 17.81 12.57
C TYR A 73 -0.25 19.09 12.00
N PHE A 74 0.42 18.95 10.87
CA PHE A 74 0.86 20.06 10.05
C PHE A 74 -0.36 20.75 9.43
N LEU A 75 -0.40 22.08 9.51
CA LEU A 75 -1.45 22.89 8.91
C LEU A 75 -1.07 23.23 7.47
N ASN A 76 -1.78 22.64 6.50
CA ASN A 76 -1.59 22.97 5.10
C ASN A 76 -2.18 24.37 4.81
N PRO A 77 -1.35 25.38 4.53
CA PRO A 77 -1.85 26.75 4.31
C PRO A 77 -2.75 26.87 3.08
N ASP A 78 -2.69 25.92 2.14
CA ASP A 78 -3.53 25.91 0.95
C ASP A 78 -4.90 25.26 1.16
N SER A 79 -5.08 24.53 2.27
CA SER A 79 -6.34 23.89 2.61
C SER A 79 -7.45 24.92 2.73
N LYS A 80 -8.63 24.55 2.21
CA LYS A 80 -9.86 25.34 2.30
C LYS A 80 -10.74 24.91 3.47
N CYS A 81 -10.33 23.88 4.20
CA CYS A 81 -11.03 23.42 5.38
C CYS A 81 -10.87 24.41 6.53
N PRO A 82 -11.90 24.57 7.39
CA PRO A 82 -11.77 25.34 8.63
C PRO A 82 -10.62 24.83 9.51
N ASP A 83 -10.46 23.50 9.62
CA ASP A 83 -9.25 22.87 10.13
C ASP A 83 -8.27 22.61 8.97
N GLN A 84 -7.23 23.45 8.88
CA GLN A 84 -6.23 23.38 7.82
C GLN A 84 -5.34 22.13 7.86
N SER A 85 -5.43 21.29 8.89
CA SER A 85 -4.75 20.00 8.89
C SER A 85 -5.33 19.01 7.88
N PHE A 86 -6.60 19.19 7.46
CA PHE A 86 -7.22 18.37 6.43
C PHE A 86 -6.84 18.85 5.04
N SER A 87 -6.36 17.95 4.21
CA SER A 87 -6.24 18.14 2.76
C SER A 87 -7.20 17.17 2.08
N VAL A 88 -8.41 17.64 1.76
CA VAL A 88 -9.44 16.83 1.10
C VAL A 88 -8.99 16.40 -0.30
N ALA A 89 -9.30 15.15 -0.65
CA ALA A 89 -8.99 14.56 -1.93
C ALA A 89 -10.25 14.47 -2.79
N VAL A 90 -10.07 14.55 -4.11
CA VAL A 90 -11.14 14.33 -5.08
C VAL A 90 -10.67 13.27 -6.06
N ALA A 91 -11.56 12.36 -6.45
CA ALA A 91 -11.30 11.33 -7.43
C ALA A 91 -10.63 11.88 -8.71
N GLY A 92 -9.61 11.16 -9.16
CA GLY A 92 -8.90 11.39 -10.41
C GLY A 92 -9.65 10.85 -11.64
N SER A 93 -8.94 10.72 -12.76
CA SER A 93 -9.50 10.25 -14.04
C SER A 93 -9.97 8.80 -13.99
N ASP A 94 -9.36 7.97 -13.13
CA ASP A 94 -9.73 6.57 -13.00
C ASP A 94 -10.83 6.36 -11.96
N GLY A 95 -11.33 7.45 -11.35
CA GLY A 95 -12.34 7.41 -10.30
C GLY A 95 -11.78 7.06 -8.90
N GLY A 96 -10.56 6.53 -8.80
CA GLY A 96 -9.95 6.22 -7.52
C GLY A 96 -8.78 5.25 -7.61
N LEU A 97 -8.53 4.54 -6.50
CA LEU A 97 -7.48 3.55 -6.38
C LEU A 97 -7.90 2.26 -7.09
N ARG A 98 -7.00 1.70 -7.90
CA ARG A 98 -7.17 0.37 -8.47
C ARG A 98 -6.28 -0.65 -7.77
N THR A 99 -6.86 -1.80 -7.48
CA THR A 99 -6.16 -2.97 -6.92
C THR A 99 -5.88 -3.99 -8.01
N GLY A 100 -4.79 -4.74 -7.86
CA GLY A 100 -4.34 -5.70 -8.88
C GLY A 100 -3.66 -5.07 -10.10
N GLU A 101 -3.50 -3.74 -10.15
CA GLU A 101 -2.73 -3.03 -11.18
C GLU A 101 -2.06 -1.76 -10.66
N PHE A 102 -1.14 -1.20 -11.46
CA PHE A 102 -0.39 0.02 -11.13
C PHE A 102 -1.00 1.24 -11.83
N GLN A 103 -0.96 2.39 -11.15
CA GLN A 103 -1.33 3.70 -11.68
C GLN A 103 -0.11 4.63 -11.54
N PRO A 104 0.94 4.45 -12.38
CA PRO A 104 2.24 5.08 -12.18
C PRO A 104 2.25 6.60 -12.40
N GLY A 105 1.22 7.17 -13.04
CA GLY A 105 1.21 8.55 -13.49
C GLY A 105 1.99 8.75 -14.80
N PRO A 106 2.08 10.00 -15.29
CA PRO A 106 2.71 10.33 -16.56
C PRO A 106 4.26 10.39 -16.46
N ASP A 107 4.91 10.30 -17.60
CA ASP A 107 6.33 10.67 -17.80
C ASP A 107 6.41 11.86 -18.77
N PRO A 108 6.92 13.03 -18.36
CA PRO A 108 7.50 13.34 -17.05
C PRO A 108 6.47 13.42 -15.92
N ALA A 109 6.87 13.03 -14.72
CA ALA A 109 6.01 13.05 -13.52
C ALA A 109 5.77 14.44 -12.94
N PHE A 110 6.63 15.41 -13.26
CA PHE A 110 6.57 16.77 -12.75
C PHE A 110 6.64 17.81 -13.87
N ASN A 111 6.01 18.96 -13.65
CA ASN A 111 6.28 20.14 -14.49
C ASN A 111 7.49 20.94 -13.97
N LYS A 112 7.85 22.02 -14.69
CA LYS A 112 8.98 22.90 -14.35
C LYS A 112 8.87 23.60 -12.98
N ARG A 113 7.68 23.66 -12.37
CA ARG A 113 7.46 24.24 -11.04
C ARG A 113 7.57 23.22 -9.91
N GLY A 114 7.73 21.93 -10.24
CA GLY A 114 7.71 20.84 -9.27
C GLY A 114 6.32 20.33 -8.92
N ASP A 115 5.27 20.78 -9.63
CA ASP A 115 3.94 20.19 -9.48
C ASP A 115 3.96 18.76 -9.99
N ALA A 116 3.47 17.83 -9.17
CA ALA A 116 3.24 16.46 -9.60
C ALA A 116 2.03 16.37 -10.54
N LEU A 117 2.15 15.51 -11.56
CA LEU A 117 1.22 15.45 -12.69
C LEU A 117 0.32 14.20 -12.69
N ALA A 118 0.57 13.23 -11.80
CA ALA A 118 -0.31 12.07 -11.65
C ALA A 118 -1.74 12.54 -11.31
N ALA A 119 -2.74 12.05 -12.04
CA ALA A 119 -4.12 12.48 -11.85
C ALA A 119 -5.11 11.30 -11.94
N GLN A 120 -4.60 10.08 -11.88
CA GLN A 120 -5.36 8.84 -12.04
C GLN A 120 -6.17 8.52 -10.79
N ILE A 121 -5.52 8.44 -9.63
CA ILE A 121 -6.14 8.08 -8.34
C ILE A 121 -6.91 9.26 -7.76
N THR A 122 -6.20 10.36 -7.50
CA THR A 122 -6.76 11.64 -7.03
C THR A 122 -6.38 12.75 -8.00
N LYS A 123 -7.19 13.81 -8.05
CA LYS A 123 -6.77 15.07 -8.67
C LYS A 123 -5.62 15.67 -7.86
N PRO A 124 -4.57 16.23 -8.49
CA PRO A 124 -3.50 16.91 -7.77
C PRO A 124 -4.04 18.02 -6.85
N GLY A 125 -3.78 17.89 -5.55
CA GLY A 125 -4.13 18.87 -4.52
C GLY A 125 -2.96 19.81 -4.26
N THR A 126 -3.22 21.05 -3.82
CA THR A 126 -2.13 21.96 -3.44
C THR A 126 -1.73 21.72 -1.98
N PHE A 127 -0.44 21.56 -1.74
CA PHE A 127 0.14 21.39 -0.43
C PHE A 127 1.40 22.25 -0.33
N THR A 128 1.38 23.26 0.52
CA THR A 128 2.47 24.25 0.63
C THR A 128 2.88 24.85 -0.73
N ALA A 129 1.91 25.43 -1.43
CA ALA A 129 1.96 26.09 -2.75
C ALA A 129 2.29 25.20 -3.97
N ILE A 130 2.65 23.94 -3.77
CA ILE A 130 2.98 23.00 -4.85
C ILE A 130 1.90 21.92 -4.95
N LYS A 131 1.56 21.50 -6.17
CA LYS A 131 0.64 20.38 -6.34
C LYS A 131 1.32 19.07 -5.98
N PHE A 132 0.78 18.37 -4.98
CA PHE A 132 1.11 16.99 -4.73
C PHE A 132 0.12 16.07 -5.44
N ALA A 133 0.57 14.88 -5.82
CA ALA A 133 -0.25 13.89 -6.48
C ALA A 133 0.14 12.47 -6.04
N ILE A 134 -0.80 11.54 -6.19
CA ILE A 134 -0.62 10.14 -5.82
C ILE A 134 -0.51 9.27 -7.06
N SER A 135 0.46 8.35 -7.00
CA SER A 135 0.62 7.26 -7.96
C SER A 135 0.92 5.95 -7.23
N THR A 136 0.78 4.85 -7.96
CA THR A 136 1.23 3.51 -7.57
C THR A 136 2.20 2.99 -8.63
N PRO A 137 3.50 3.33 -8.57
CA PRO A 137 4.50 2.83 -9.50
C PRO A 137 4.90 1.37 -9.19
N SER A 138 5.48 0.68 -10.17
CA SER A 138 6.00 -0.69 -10.01
C SER A 138 7.39 -0.75 -9.38
N VAL A 139 8.06 0.39 -9.27
CA VAL A 139 9.38 0.54 -8.64
C VAL A 139 9.32 1.78 -7.75
N ASP A 140 9.80 1.66 -6.52
CA ASP A 140 9.85 2.79 -5.60
C ASP A 140 10.90 3.79 -6.11
N PRO A 141 10.51 5.04 -6.40
CA PRO A 141 11.45 6.02 -6.94
C PRO A 141 12.50 6.49 -5.92
N GLY A 142 12.28 6.27 -4.61
CA GLY A 142 13.23 6.61 -3.56
C GLY A 142 14.28 5.52 -3.31
N THR A 143 13.88 4.25 -3.32
CA THR A 143 14.78 3.11 -3.02
C THR A 143 15.21 2.31 -4.25
N GLY A 144 14.48 2.37 -5.34
CA GLY A 144 14.68 1.53 -6.53
C GLY A 144 14.15 0.09 -6.38
N GLU A 145 13.48 -0.22 -5.28
CA GLU A 145 12.93 -1.55 -5.02
C GLU A 145 11.68 -1.82 -5.87
N LYS A 146 11.46 -3.08 -6.27
CA LYS A 146 10.21 -3.48 -6.93
C LYS A 146 9.08 -3.49 -5.92
N LEU A 147 7.95 -2.93 -6.31
CA LEU A 147 6.78 -2.83 -5.46
C LEU A 147 5.72 -3.87 -5.86
N PRO A 148 4.95 -4.40 -4.90
CA PRO A 148 3.74 -5.14 -5.22
C PRO A 148 2.65 -4.18 -5.73
N LYS A 149 1.76 -4.70 -6.57
CA LYS A 149 0.53 -3.99 -6.95
C LYS A 149 -0.33 -3.77 -5.70
N PRO A 150 -1.04 -2.64 -5.54
CA PRO A 150 -2.00 -2.46 -4.45
C PRO A 150 -2.97 -3.65 -4.32
N GLU A 151 -3.19 -4.09 -3.08
CA GLU A 151 -4.11 -5.19 -2.77
C GLU A 151 -4.91 -4.84 -1.52
N ILE A 152 -6.22 -5.06 -1.57
CA ILE A 152 -7.14 -4.96 -0.46
C ILE A 152 -7.95 -6.26 -0.41
N ARG A 153 -8.22 -6.76 0.79
CA ARG A 153 -8.96 -7.99 1.06
C ARG A 153 -10.12 -7.70 2.00
N ASN A 154 -11.24 -8.38 1.78
CA ASN A 154 -12.44 -8.31 2.60
C ASN A 154 -12.60 -9.60 3.40
N ASP A 155 -12.61 -9.50 4.73
CA ASP A 155 -12.90 -10.61 5.65
C ASP A 155 -14.15 -10.24 6.44
N ASP A 156 -15.32 -10.70 5.98
CA ASP A 156 -16.62 -10.43 6.59
C ASP A 156 -16.90 -8.93 6.90
N GLY A 157 -16.55 -8.05 5.96
CA GLY A 157 -16.73 -6.60 6.08
C GLY A 157 -15.57 -5.87 6.73
N GLU A 158 -14.54 -6.57 7.21
CA GLU A 158 -13.28 -5.97 7.66
C GLU A 158 -12.27 -5.92 6.51
N LEU A 159 -11.80 -4.73 6.18
CA LEU A 159 -10.80 -4.54 5.12
C LEU A 159 -9.38 -4.57 5.69
N SER A 160 -8.51 -5.29 4.99
CA SER A 160 -7.07 -5.30 5.21
C SER A 160 -6.32 -5.34 3.89
N GLY A 161 -4.99 -5.28 3.91
CA GLY A 161 -4.19 -5.45 2.70
C GLY A 161 -2.88 -4.67 2.75
N GLN A 162 -2.38 -4.33 1.57
CA GLN A 162 -1.18 -3.53 1.43
C GLN A 162 -1.30 -2.51 0.29
N LEU A 163 -0.79 -1.33 0.59
CA LEU A 163 -0.69 -0.20 -0.33
C LEU A 163 0.76 0.25 -0.45
N THR A 164 1.71 -0.69 -0.45
CA THR A 164 3.17 -0.43 -0.43
C THR A 164 3.59 0.55 -1.54
N ALA A 165 2.94 0.46 -2.70
CA ALA A 165 3.20 1.32 -3.85
C ALA A 165 2.65 2.75 -3.74
N TRP A 166 1.83 3.07 -2.73
CA TRP A 166 1.22 4.40 -2.59
C TRP A 166 2.30 5.47 -2.42
N THR A 167 2.52 6.27 -3.46
CA THR A 167 3.63 7.23 -3.54
C THR A 167 3.09 8.62 -3.76
N ALA A 168 3.54 9.56 -2.92
CA ALA A 168 3.27 10.98 -3.09
C ALA A 168 4.40 11.66 -3.87
N GLY A 169 4.08 12.25 -5.01
CA GLY A 169 4.97 13.18 -5.71
C GLY A 169 4.72 14.61 -5.24
N TRP A 170 5.78 15.35 -4.90
CA TRP A 170 5.70 16.76 -4.52
C TRP A 170 7.05 17.45 -4.71
N ASN A 171 7.06 18.62 -5.36
CA ASN A 171 8.24 19.47 -5.54
C ASN A 171 9.46 18.76 -6.17
N ASN A 172 9.22 18.01 -7.25
CA ASN A 172 10.22 17.15 -7.92
C ASN A 172 10.82 16.05 -7.04
N LEU A 173 10.18 15.73 -5.92
CA LEU A 173 10.56 14.65 -5.01
C LEU A 173 9.44 13.64 -4.92
N TYR A 174 9.81 12.42 -4.53
CA TYR A 174 8.88 11.36 -4.22
C TYR A 174 8.99 10.97 -2.76
N PHE A 175 7.86 10.65 -2.17
CA PHE A 175 7.74 10.19 -0.79
C PHE A 175 6.89 8.93 -0.79
N ASN A 176 7.48 7.80 -0.42
CA ASN A 176 6.71 6.58 -0.21
C ASN A 176 5.76 6.79 0.98
N GLN A 177 4.47 6.63 0.73
CA GLN A 177 3.37 6.78 1.68
C GLN A 177 2.53 5.50 1.79
N GLY A 178 3.10 4.39 1.31
CA GLY A 178 2.51 3.08 1.38
C GLY A 178 2.64 2.42 2.74
N SER A 179 1.86 1.37 2.93
CA SER A 179 1.99 0.47 4.07
C SER A 179 1.84 -0.99 3.65
N PRO A 180 2.76 -1.88 4.05
CA PRO A 180 4.01 -1.57 4.74
C PRO A 180 4.96 -0.75 3.85
N LYS A 181 6.16 -0.45 4.34
CA LYS A 181 7.23 0.15 3.53
C LYS A 181 7.77 -0.83 2.49
N PRO A 182 8.50 -0.36 1.47
CA PRO A 182 9.13 -1.23 0.47
C PRO A 182 9.99 -2.35 1.08
N ASP A 183 10.69 -2.06 2.19
CA ASP A 183 11.47 -3.03 2.97
C ASP A 183 10.62 -3.95 3.88
N GLY A 184 9.29 -3.91 3.74
CA GLY A 184 8.32 -4.62 4.57
C GLY A 184 8.13 -4.04 5.98
N SER A 185 8.85 -2.98 6.35
CA SER A 185 8.82 -2.46 7.72
C SER A 185 7.61 -1.56 7.99
N THR A 186 7.27 -1.42 9.27
CA THR A 186 6.23 -0.52 9.79
C THR A 186 6.84 0.54 10.73
N LYS A 187 8.04 1.03 10.40
CA LYS A 187 8.77 2.01 11.24
C LYS A 187 8.00 3.32 11.41
N GLY A 188 8.21 3.97 12.55
CA GLY A 188 7.56 5.23 12.92
C GLY A 188 6.07 5.01 13.21
N LEU A 189 5.22 5.88 12.67
CA LEU A 189 3.77 5.76 12.70
C LEU A 189 3.22 5.01 11.48
N THR A 190 4.00 4.11 10.87
CA THR A 190 3.47 3.33 9.74
C THR A 190 2.56 2.22 10.28
N THR A 191 1.27 2.23 9.94
CA THR A 191 0.30 1.24 10.41
C THR A 191 -0.19 0.38 9.25
N PRO A 192 -0.59 -0.88 9.48
CA PRO A 192 -1.28 -1.67 8.47
C PRO A 192 -2.48 -0.93 7.89
N VAL A 193 -2.84 -1.29 6.65
CA VAL A 193 -4.09 -0.84 6.03
C VAL A 193 -5.25 -1.55 6.74
N SER A 194 -6.25 -0.77 7.14
CA SER A 194 -7.43 -1.24 7.85
C SER A 194 -8.67 -0.50 7.36
N GLY A 195 -9.83 -1.12 7.47
CA GLY A 195 -11.06 -0.49 7.00
C GLY A 195 -12.32 -1.32 7.19
N THR A 196 -13.41 -0.83 6.64
CA THR A 196 -14.72 -1.48 6.65
C THR A 196 -15.27 -1.56 5.23
N TYR A 197 -16.10 -2.56 4.97
CA TYR A 197 -16.80 -2.77 3.71
C TYR A 197 -18.23 -3.23 3.95
N ASP A 198 -19.17 -2.54 3.31
CA ASP A 198 -20.58 -2.94 3.27
C ASP A 198 -20.85 -3.62 1.93
N GLU A 199 -21.14 -4.91 1.95
CA GLU A 199 -21.29 -5.71 0.72
C GLU A 199 -22.55 -5.35 -0.08
N GLU A 200 -23.59 -4.83 0.56
CA GLU A 200 -24.87 -4.50 -0.08
C GLU A 200 -24.74 -3.22 -0.92
N SER A 201 -24.10 -2.20 -0.36
CA SER A 201 -23.90 -0.89 -0.99
C SER A 201 -22.57 -0.79 -1.74
N GLY A 202 -21.60 -1.65 -1.43
CA GLY A 202 -20.22 -1.54 -1.86
C GLY A 202 -19.45 -0.41 -1.17
N HIS A 203 -20.04 0.25 -0.16
CA HIS A 203 -19.38 1.35 0.56
C HIS A 203 -18.15 0.83 1.31
N PHE A 204 -17.07 1.62 1.29
CA PHE A 204 -15.87 1.31 2.03
C PHE A 204 -15.32 2.54 2.75
N GLU A 205 -14.60 2.27 3.84
CA GLU A 205 -13.63 3.18 4.44
C GLU A 205 -12.29 2.44 4.57
N LEU A 206 -11.20 3.11 4.20
CA LEU A 206 -9.84 2.60 4.32
C LEU A 206 -8.96 3.64 4.99
N THR A 207 -8.18 3.21 5.98
CA THR A 207 -7.25 4.08 6.69
C THR A 207 -5.91 3.41 6.92
N TRP A 208 -4.86 4.22 6.87
CA TRP A 208 -3.52 3.87 7.31
C TRP A 208 -2.71 5.13 7.57
N SER A 209 -1.61 4.99 8.31
CA SER A 209 -0.56 6.00 8.34
C SER A 209 0.77 5.46 7.83
N SER A 210 1.63 6.36 7.36
CA SER A 210 2.89 6.00 6.71
C SER A 210 3.96 7.06 6.94
N THR A 211 5.07 6.67 7.58
CA THR A 211 6.17 7.59 7.93
C THR A 211 7.07 7.85 6.74
N ILE A 212 7.34 9.11 6.45
CA ILE A 212 8.25 9.54 5.39
C ILE A 212 9.69 9.29 5.81
N ALA A 213 10.48 8.70 4.91
CA ALA A 213 11.92 8.54 5.04
C ALA A 213 12.63 9.48 4.06
N GLY A 214 13.45 10.39 4.58
CA GLY A 214 14.26 11.33 3.80
C GLY A 214 13.49 12.54 3.27
N GLY A 215 14.25 13.42 2.61
CA GLY A 215 13.73 14.68 2.06
C GLY A 215 13.33 15.70 3.14
N PRO A 216 12.65 16.79 2.74
CA PRO A 216 12.27 17.88 3.64
C PRO A 216 11.20 17.50 4.67
N PHE A 217 10.47 16.41 4.44
CA PHE A 217 9.46 15.87 5.35
C PHE A 217 9.93 14.62 6.10
N ASP A 218 11.24 14.43 6.25
CA ASP A 218 11.78 13.28 6.98
C ASP A 218 11.17 13.14 8.39
N ARG A 219 10.72 11.92 8.72
CA ARG A 219 10.01 11.53 9.97
C ARG A 219 8.62 12.15 10.18
N PHE A 220 8.09 12.93 9.24
CA PHE A 220 6.66 13.21 9.22
C PHE A 220 5.91 11.94 8.81
N SER A 221 4.63 11.87 9.11
CA SER A 221 3.79 10.74 8.68
C SER A 221 2.55 11.25 7.98
N GLY A 222 2.17 10.61 6.87
CA GLY A 222 0.86 10.79 6.31
C GLY A 222 -0.16 9.93 7.04
N TYR A 223 -1.32 10.49 7.36
CA TYR A 223 -2.53 9.74 7.65
C TYR A 223 -3.47 9.86 6.46
N TRP A 224 -3.94 8.72 5.99
CA TRP A 224 -4.82 8.59 4.84
C TRP A 224 -6.15 8.04 5.30
N HIS A 225 -7.21 8.65 4.79
CA HIS A 225 -8.57 8.17 4.89
C HIS A 225 -9.16 8.19 3.48
N LEU A 226 -9.49 7.02 2.94
CA LEU A 226 -10.18 6.87 1.67
C LEU A 226 -11.58 6.33 1.95
N GLU A 227 -12.57 6.97 1.36
CA GLU A 227 -13.97 6.59 1.49
C GLU A 227 -14.60 6.57 0.09
N GLY A 228 -15.54 5.66 -0.14
CA GLY A 228 -16.37 5.67 -1.34
C GLY A 228 -16.99 4.32 -1.64
N THR A 229 -16.98 3.90 -2.91
CA THR A 229 -17.64 2.65 -3.36
C THR A 229 -16.68 1.77 -4.16
N PHE A 230 -16.61 0.48 -3.81
CA PHE A 230 -15.87 -0.51 -4.58
C PHE A 230 -16.64 -0.94 -5.83
N VAL A 231 -15.94 -1.02 -6.96
CA VAL A 231 -16.46 -1.54 -8.23
C VAL A 231 -15.54 -2.65 -8.71
N PRO A 232 -16.01 -3.92 -8.76
CA PRO A 232 -15.22 -5.05 -9.26
C PRO A 232 -14.70 -4.82 -10.68
N ALA A 233 -13.52 -5.37 -10.99
CA ALA A 233 -13.03 -5.43 -12.35
C ALA A 233 -13.94 -6.33 -13.21
N THR A 234 -14.20 -5.92 -14.45
CA THR A 234 -14.90 -6.72 -15.47
C THR A 234 -13.97 -7.63 -16.23
#